data_AF-A0A9X4MHY0-F1
#
_entry.id   AF-A0A9X4MHY0-F1
#
_cell.length_a   1.000
_cell.length_b   1.000
_cell.length_c   1.000
_cell.angle_alpha   90.00
_cell.angle_beta   90.00
_cell.angle_gamma   90.00
#
_symmetry.space_group_name_H-M   'P 1'
#
loop_
_entity.id
_entity.type
_entity.pdbx_description
1 polymer ?
#
loop_
_entity_poly.entity_id
_entity_poly.type
_entity_poly.pdbx_seq_one_letter_code
_entity_poly.pdbx_strand_id
1 'polypeptide(L)'
;MSDNKEINFYNIPIVDYLFSIGEPIEKQSGSYYQHKKHDSLKIYFFKFRRKKMKQNKKWIGTILLSSALLLGACGSDEINESTGTDTNQTTTEETSSESGDHGGMVHDESGEIPAGLEEAENPTYNVGETATITDGHMEGMEGAEATIVGAFDTVAYEVSYDPTNGGPREENHKWVIHQEIADAGEEPFEPGDEVTLEANHTEGMEGATATIDDAKSTTVYVIDYQPTTGGEEVKNHKWVTDSELSAE
;
A
#
# COMPACT_ATOMS: atom_id res chain seq x y z
N MET A 1 35.73 -8.12 -21.63
CA MET A 1 35.86 -7.86 -20.18
C MET A 1 36.05 -6.38 -19.98
N SER A 2 35.01 -5.73 -19.48
CA SER A 2 35.04 -4.44 -18.79
C SER A 2 33.92 -4.57 -17.78
N ASP A 3 34.26 -5.02 -16.57
CA ASP A 3 33.25 -5.48 -15.62
C ASP A 3 32.61 -4.24 -14.98
N ASN A 4 31.41 -3.86 -15.44
CA ASN A 4 30.58 -2.86 -14.79
C ASN A 4 30.12 -3.42 -13.44
N LYS A 5 30.95 -3.25 -12.41
CA LYS A 5 30.49 -3.36 -11.03
C LYS A 5 29.71 -2.11 -10.70
N GLU A 6 28.41 -2.25 -10.54
CA GLU A 6 27.61 -1.23 -9.86
C GLU A 6 28.14 -1.07 -8.44
N ILE A 7 28.38 0.17 -8.03
CA ILE A 7 28.93 0.48 -6.72
C ILE A 7 27.80 1.11 -5.90
N ASN A 8 27.03 0.27 -5.23
CA ASN A 8 25.98 0.74 -4.32
C ASN A 8 26.59 1.48 -3.13
N PHE A 9 26.28 2.77 -3.01
CA PHE A 9 26.73 3.66 -1.95
C PHE A 9 25.56 4.02 -1.02
N TYR A 10 25.50 3.40 0.16
CA TYR A 10 24.45 3.64 1.16
C TYR A 10 24.41 5.13 1.61
N ASN A 11 23.21 5.71 1.60
CA ASN A 11 23.02 7.16 1.50
C ASN A 11 22.85 7.89 2.84
N ILE A 12 23.92 8.53 3.31
CA ILE A 12 23.83 9.85 3.97
C ILE A 12 24.89 10.83 3.41
N PRO A 13 26.20 10.49 3.34
CA PRO A 13 27.22 11.51 3.03
C PRO A 13 27.33 11.87 1.54
N ILE A 14 26.74 11.09 0.63
CA ILE A 14 26.99 11.23 -0.81
C ILE A 14 26.36 12.51 -1.39
N VAL A 15 25.11 12.86 -1.04
CA VAL A 15 24.45 14.06 -1.60
C VAL A 15 25.15 15.35 -1.15
N ASP A 16 25.46 15.49 0.14
CA ASP A 16 26.24 16.64 0.65
C ASP A 16 27.65 16.68 0.03
N TYR A 17 28.28 15.53 -0.18
CA TYR A 17 29.57 15.45 -0.86
C TYR A 17 29.48 15.90 -2.32
N LEU A 18 28.51 15.41 -3.09
CA LEU A 18 28.27 15.78 -4.49
C LEU A 18 28.02 17.28 -4.66
N PHE A 19 27.20 17.88 -3.78
CA PHE A 19 27.04 19.34 -3.75
C PHE A 19 28.35 20.06 -3.37
N SER A 20 29.16 19.51 -2.46
CA SER A 20 30.45 20.11 -2.06
C SER A 20 31.52 20.09 -3.16
N ILE A 21 31.50 19.08 -4.05
CA ILE A 21 32.38 19.02 -5.24
C ILE A 21 31.75 19.67 -6.49
N GLY A 22 30.49 20.12 -6.40
CA GLY A 22 29.82 20.89 -7.44
C GLY A 22 29.20 20.06 -8.57
N GLU A 23 28.87 18.79 -8.32
CA GLU A 23 28.25 17.94 -9.34
C GLU A 23 26.81 18.40 -9.65
N PRO A 24 26.39 18.43 -10.92
CA PRO A 24 25.13 19.05 -11.34
C PRO A 24 23.95 18.09 -11.15
N ILE A 25 23.56 17.85 -9.90
CA ILE A 25 22.35 17.10 -9.52
C ILE A 25 21.15 18.04 -9.27
N GLU A 26 19.94 17.53 -9.45
CA GLU A 26 18.67 18.25 -9.29
C GLU A 26 17.60 17.37 -8.64
N LYS A 27 16.83 17.93 -7.70
CA LYS A 27 15.73 17.21 -7.05
C LYS A 27 14.54 17.07 -8.02
N GLN A 28 13.97 15.87 -8.12
CA GLN A 28 12.78 15.61 -8.96
C GLN A 28 11.52 15.42 -8.10
N SER A 29 11.54 14.49 -7.14
CA SER A 29 10.42 14.23 -6.21
C SER A 29 10.92 13.83 -4.81
N GLY A 30 10.02 13.62 -3.83
CA GLY A 30 10.24 12.94 -2.54
C GLY A 30 11.63 13.08 -1.92
N SER A 31 12.39 11.98 -1.93
CA SER A 31 13.81 11.87 -1.54
C SER A 31 14.79 11.92 -2.72
N TYR A 32 14.29 12.01 -3.96
CA TYR A 32 14.97 11.67 -5.22
C TYR A 32 15.64 12.85 -5.94
N TYR A 33 16.90 12.64 -6.35
CA TYR A 33 17.73 13.54 -7.15
C TYR A 33 18.27 12.82 -8.40
N GLN A 34 18.31 13.54 -9.52
CA GLN A 34 18.82 13.07 -10.83
C GLN A 34 20.00 13.93 -11.28
N HIS A 35 20.98 13.32 -11.97
CA HIS A 35 22.12 14.05 -12.52
C HIS A 35 21.81 14.68 -13.90
N LYS A 36 21.93 16.00 -14.03
CA LYS A 36 21.54 16.84 -15.20
C LYS A 36 22.24 16.51 -16.54
N LYS A 37 23.10 15.48 -16.61
CA LYS A 37 23.80 15.03 -17.83
C LYS A 37 23.82 13.51 -18.02
N HIS A 38 23.33 12.73 -17.04
CA HIS A 38 23.37 11.27 -17.06
C HIS A 38 22.09 10.72 -16.42
N ASP A 39 21.11 10.37 -17.25
CA ASP A 39 19.80 9.87 -16.79
C ASP A 39 19.89 8.49 -16.12
N SER A 40 21.01 7.79 -16.31
CA SER A 40 21.36 6.55 -15.60
C SER A 40 21.85 6.75 -14.16
N LEU A 41 21.86 7.99 -13.63
CA LEU A 41 22.32 8.27 -12.26
C LEU A 41 21.20 8.88 -11.40
N LYS A 42 20.50 7.99 -10.69
CA LYS A 42 19.44 8.29 -9.71
C LYS A 42 19.99 8.19 -8.28
N ILE A 43 19.59 9.10 -7.39
CA ILE A 43 20.10 9.17 -6.00
C ILE A 43 18.95 9.49 -5.03
N TYR A 44 18.76 8.69 -3.98
CA TYR A 44 17.68 8.81 -3.00
C TYR A 44 18.24 9.16 -1.60
N PHE A 45 17.67 10.17 -0.94
CA PHE A 45 18.17 10.71 0.34
C PHE A 45 17.10 10.72 1.45
N PHE A 46 17.27 9.87 2.45
CA PHE A 46 16.42 9.84 3.64
C PHE A 46 16.92 10.79 4.74
N LYS A 47 16.03 11.66 5.23
CA LYS A 47 16.39 12.73 6.17
C LYS A 47 16.26 12.27 7.63
N PHE A 48 17.21 11.47 8.10
CA PHE A 48 17.22 10.84 9.43
C PHE A 48 16.95 11.79 10.61
N ARG A 49 15.67 11.94 10.98
CA ARG A 49 15.20 12.84 12.04
C ARG A 49 15.37 12.17 13.41
N ARG A 50 16.59 12.22 13.97
CA ARG A 50 16.95 11.65 15.29
C ARG A 50 15.85 11.84 16.35
N LYS A 51 15.04 10.80 16.57
CA LYS A 51 13.96 10.72 17.56
C LYS A 51 14.59 10.95 18.95
N LYS A 52 14.25 12.04 19.64
CA LYS A 52 14.75 12.29 21.01
C LYS A 52 14.23 11.17 21.92
N MET A 53 15.08 10.22 22.28
CA MET A 53 14.73 9.17 23.24
C MET A 53 14.28 9.81 24.56
N LYS A 54 12.97 9.75 24.85
CA LYS A 54 12.44 10.06 26.19
C LYS A 54 13.00 8.99 27.12
N GLN A 55 13.87 9.38 28.05
CA GLN A 55 14.31 8.49 29.11
C GLN A 55 13.12 8.19 30.04
N ASN A 56 12.43 7.08 29.78
CA ASN A 56 11.28 6.61 30.54
C ASN A 56 11.72 6.09 31.92
N LYS A 57 12.09 7.02 32.81
CA LYS A 57 12.41 6.76 34.22
C LYS A 57 11.14 6.34 34.96
N LYS A 58 10.76 5.05 34.85
CA LYS A 58 9.66 4.43 35.60
C LYS A 58 9.93 4.55 37.10
N TRP A 59 9.37 5.58 37.73
CA TRP A 59 9.29 5.67 39.19
C TRP A 59 8.22 4.70 39.68
N ILE A 60 8.64 3.64 40.37
CA ILE A 60 7.74 2.69 41.01
C ILE A 60 7.24 3.33 42.32
N GLY A 61 6.13 4.07 42.22
CA GLY A 61 5.45 4.70 43.35
C GLY A 61 4.26 3.86 43.82
N THR A 62 4.44 3.04 44.85
CA THR A 62 3.34 2.29 45.47
C THR A 62 2.50 3.18 46.40
N ILE A 63 1.24 3.42 46.03
CA ILE A 63 0.21 3.95 46.94
C ILE A 63 -1.01 3.03 46.89
N LEU A 64 -1.40 2.54 48.07
CA LEU A 64 -2.71 1.95 48.34
C LEU A 64 -3.70 3.07 48.71
N LEU A 65 -5.01 2.87 48.50
CA LEU A 65 -5.98 2.63 49.60
C LEU A 65 -7.44 2.97 49.24
N SER A 66 -8.33 2.03 49.56
CA SER A 66 -9.79 2.15 49.83
C SER A 66 -10.81 2.48 48.72
N SER A 67 -11.94 1.76 48.86
CA SER A 67 -13.17 1.81 48.08
C SER A 67 -14.21 2.80 48.64
N ALA A 68 -15.18 3.19 47.80
CA ALA A 68 -16.59 3.37 48.18
C ALA A 68 -17.50 3.32 46.94
N LEU A 69 -18.76 2.92 47.09
CA LEU A 69 -19.82 3.08 46.08
C LEU A 69 -20.57 4.40 46.31
N LEU A 70 -21.37 4.84 45.32
CA LEU A 70 -22.81 5.10 45.49
C LEU A 70 -23.52 5.30 44.13
N LEU A 71 -24.86 5.34 44.15
CA LEU A 71 -25.74 5.38 42.98
C LEU A 71 -26.60 6.67 42.92
N GLY A 72 -27.03 7.03 41.71
CA GLY A 72 -28.17 7.92 41.45
C GLY A 72 -27.83 9.24 40.73
N ALA A 73 -28.79 9.94 40.12
CA ALA A 73 -30.17 9.56 39.76
C ALA A 73 -30.78 10.59 38.76
N CYS A 74 -31.73 10.12 37.94
CA CYS A 74 -32.83 10.83 37.24
C CYS A 74 -32.61 12.25 36.64
N GLY A 75 -33.04 12.42 35.38
CA GLY A 75 -33.13 13.73 34.71
C GLY A 75 -33.90 13.63 33.39
N SER A 76 -35.20 13.33 33.46
CA SER A 76 -36.08 13.20 32.29
C SER A 76 -36.58 14.56 31.79
N ASP A 77 -36.85 14.65 30.48
CA ASP A 77 -38.11 15.20 29.96
C ASP A 77 -38.38 14.64 28.54
N GLU A 78 -39.67 14.55 28.17
CA GLU A 78 -40.16 14.13 26.83
C GLU A 78 -40.28 15.38 25.89
N ILE A 79 -40.75 15.40 24.64
CA ILE A 79 -41.68 14.61 23.78
C ILE A 79 -41.36 15.00 22.29
N ASN A 80 -41.84 14.40 21.18
CA ASN A 80 -42.80 13.33 20.87
C ASN A 80 -42.51 12.70 19.46
N GLU A 81 -43.40 11.81 19.00
CA GLU A 81 -43.90 11.55 17.61
C GLU A 81 -43.52 12.50 16.44
N SER A 82 -43.61 12.14 15.14
CA SER A 82 -43.94 10.90 14.36
C SER A 82 -43.59 11.21 12.86
N THR A 83 -43.58 10.31 11.85
CA THR A 83 -43.96 8.88 11.68
C THR A 83 -42.82 8.19 10.86
N GLY A 84 -42.89 7.22 9.93
CA GLY A 84 -43.94 6.40 9.26
C GLY A 84 -44.36 6.86 7.83
N THR A 85 -44.43 6.05 6.75
CA THR A 85 -43.77 4.80 6.29
C THR A 85 -44.22 4.53 4.81
N ASP A 86 -43.30 4.05 3.94
CA ASP A 86 -43.48 3.33 2.65
C ASP A 86 -44.17 3.92 1.37
N THR A 87 -43.44 3.78 0.24
CA THR A 87 -43.85 3.19 -1.08
C THR A 87 -44.92 3.94 -1.94
N ASN A 88 -44.74 4.22 -3.25
CA ASN A 88 -44.37 3.28 -4.32
C ASN A 88 -43.84 3.89 -5.65
N GLN A 89 -43.00 3.11 -6.35
CA GLN A 89 -42.81 2.92 -7.81
C GLN A 89 -43.35 3.95 -8.85
N THR A 90 -42.51 4.25 -9.86
CA THR A 90 -42.94 4.47 -11.26
C THR A 90 -41.85 3.97 -12.22
N THR A 91 -42.21 3.09 -13.15
CA THR A 91 -41.31 2.57 -14.21
C THR A 91 -41.47 3.41 -15.47
N THR A 92 -40.39 3.73 -16.17
CA THR A 92 -40.43 4.13 -17.59
C THR A 92 -39.11 3.72 -18.26
N GLU A 93 -39.16 2.66 -19.07
CA GLU A 93 -38.11 2.36 -20.04
C GLU A 93 -38.34 3.20 -21.31
N GLU A 94 -37.26 3.58 -22.00
CA GLU A 94 -37.09 3.32 -23.45
C GLU A 94 -35.70 3.78 -23.92
N THR A 95 -34.79 2.82 -24.00
CA THR A 95 -33.79 2.64 -25.05
C THR A 95 -33.06 3.88 -25.63
N SER A 96 -31.77 4.01 -25.27
CA SER A 96 -30.74 4.61 -26.14
C SER A 96 -29.40 3.95 -25.85
N SER A 97 -28.73 3.43 -26.88
CA SER A 97 -27.59 2.52 -26.73
C SER A 97 -26.24 3.21 -26.95
N GLU A 98 -25.41 3.34 -25.92
CA GLU A 98 -23.97 3.53 -26.11
C GLU A 98 -23.18 3.01 -24.89
N SER A 99 -22.31 2.03 -25.15
CA SER A 99 -21.22 1.50 -24.30
C SER A 99 -21.52 1.00 -22.88
N GLY A 100 -20.88 -0.11 -22.49
CA GLY A 100 -21.14 -0.77 -21.21
C GLY A 100 -20.64 0.04 -20.00
N ASP A 101 -21.45 0.06 -18.94
CA ASP A 101 -21.11 0.55 -17.59
C ASP A 101 -20.15 -0.44 -16.90
N HIS A 102 -18.97 -0.61 -17.48
CA HIS A 102 -17.84 -1.19 -16.77
C HIS A 102 -17.22 -0.09 -15.92
N GLY A 103 -17.34 -0.22 -14.60
CA GLY A 103 -16.60 0.60 -13.63
C GLY A 103 -15.11 0.28 -13.69
N GLY A 104 -14.45 0.70 -14.77
CA GLY A 104 -13.03 0.53 -15.00
C GLY A 104 -12.24 1.31 -13.98
N MET A 105 -11.93 0.65 -12.86
CA MET A 105 -10.99 1.14 -11.87
C MET A 105 -9.64 1.36 -12.56
N VAL A 106 -9.06 2.54 -12.39
CA VAL A 106 -7.75 2.86 -12.99
C VAL A 106 -6.68 2.24 -12.12
N HIS A 107 -6.18 1.08 -12.55
CA HIS A 107 -5.09 0.36 -11.89
C HIS A 107 -3.72 0.81 -12.39
N ASP A 108 -2.70 0.68 -11.55
CA ASP A 108 -1.32 0.96 -11.93
C ASP A 108 -0.70 -0.17 -12.78
N GLU A 109 -1.02 -0.19 -14.07
CA GLU A 109 -0.39 -1.11 -15.05
C GLU A 109 1.05 -0.70 -15.44
N SER A 110 1.62 0.36 -14.84
CA SER A 110 2.90 0.96 -15.30
C SER A 110 4.11 0.01 -15.23
N GLY A 111 4.07 -0.97 -14.34
CA GLY A 111 5.21 -1.81 -14.02
C GLY A 111 6.35 -1.10 -13.28
N GLU A 112 6.15 0.12 -12.77
CA GLU A 112 7.17 0.80 -11.96
C GLU A 112 7.29 0.11 -10.58
N ILE A 113 8.38 -0.65 -10.38
CA ILE A 113 8.67 -1.35 -9.12
C ILE A 113 9.25 -0.36 -8.08
N PRO A 114 8.79 -0.38 -6.82
CA PRO A 114 9.33 0.47 -5.74
C PRO A 114 10.85 0.30 -5.55
N ALA A 115 11.55 1.42 -5.34
CA ALA A 115 13.01 1.42 -5.21
C ALA A 115 13.45 0.85 -3.84
N GLY A 116 14.40 -0.09 -3.86
CA GLY A 116 14.88 -0.76 -2.64
C GLY A 116 14.06 -1.99 -2.23
N LEU A 117 13.21 -2.49 -3.13
CA LEU A 117 12.65 -3.83 -3.05
C LEU A 117 13.71 -4.87 -3.47
N GLU A 118 13.84 -5.97 -2.74
CA GLU A 118 14.83 -7.03 -3.02
C GLU A 118 14.18 -8.17 -3.82
N GLU A 119 14.82 -8.61 -4.92
CA GLU A 119 14.39 -9.78 -5.69
C GLU A 119 14.49 -11.05 -4.81
N ALA A 120 13.47 -11.91 -4.85
CA ALA A 120 13.44 -13.09 -4.00
C ALA A 120 14.50 -14.12 -4.40
N GLU A 121 15.34 -14.57 -3.47
CA GLU A 121 16.45 -15.51 -3.79
C GLU A 121 15.93 -16.91 -4.21
N ASN A 122 14.78 -17.33 -3.69
CA ASN A 122 14.15 -18.62 -3.96
C ASN A 122 12.62 -18.51 -3.75
N PRO A 123 11.88 -17.87 -4.67
CA PRO A 123 10.41 -17.79 -4.59
C PRO A 123 9.76 -19.17 -4.78
N THR A 124 8.47 -19.28 -4.42
CA THR A 124 7.66 -20.48 -4.73
C THR A 124 7.41 -20.59 -6.24
N TYR A 125 7.23 -19.46 -6.92
CA TYR A 125 6.97 -19.34 -8.35
C TYR A 125 8.04 -18.44 -9.00
N ASN A 126 8.74 -18.95 -10.01
CA ASN A 126 9.81 -18.21 -10.67
C ASN A 126 9.25 -17.23 -11.71
N VAL A 127 9.97 -16.13 -11.98
CA VAL A 127 9.60 -15.19 -13.04
C VAL A 127 9.56 -15.90 -14.40
N GLY A 128 8.42 -15.83 -15.09
CA GLY A 128 8.13 -16.54 -16.33
C GLY A 128 7.45 -17.90 -16.16
N GLU A 129 7.15 -18.35 -14.93
CA GLU A 129 6.25 -19.49 -14.67
C GLU A 129 4.78 -19.04 -14.61
N THR A 130 3.87 -20.00 -14.79
CA THR A 130 2.41 -19.82 -14.64
C THR A 130 1.92 -20.32 -13.29
N ALA A 131 0.87 -19.68 -12.77
CA ALA A 131 0.14 -20.08 -11.59
C ALA A 131 -1.36 -19.75 -11.74
N THR A 132 -2.22 -20.42 -10.99
CA THR A 132 -3.64 -20.05 -10.85
C THR A 132 -3.82 -19.17 -9.62
N ILE A 133 -4.56 -18.06 -9.74
CA ILE A 133 -4.93 -17.20 -8.59
C ILE A 133 -6.03 -17.90 -7.77
N THR A 134 -5.80 -18.10 -6.46
CA THR A 134 -6.72 -18.81 -5.56
C THR A 134 -7.46 -17.92 -4.55
N ASP A 135 -7.04 -16.66 -4.39
CA ASP A 135 -7.77 -15.62 -3.64
C ASP A 135 -7.66 -14.33 -4.48
N GLY A 136 -8.80 -13.81 -4.94
CA GLY A 136 -8.85 -12.71 -5.90
C GLY A 136 -9.28 -11.41 -5.26
N HIS A 137 -8.43 -10.39 -5.30
CA HIS A 137 -8.73 -9.07 -4.72
C HIS A 137 -9.78 -8.28 -5.52
N MET A 138 -10.01 -8.66 -6.78
CA MET A 138 -10.90 -7.99 -7.74
C MET A 138 -11.72 -8.99 -8.55
N GLU A 139 -12.86 -8.56 -9.11
CA GLU A 139 -13.70 -9.42 -9.95
C GLU A 139 -12.91 -9.92 -11.17
N GLY A 140 -13.01 -11.23 -11.43
CA GLY A 140 -12.28 -11.89 -12.53
C GLY A 140 -10.86 -12.35 -12.18
N MET A 141 -10.31 -12.05 -10.99
CA MET A 141 -9.02 -12.61 -10.55
C MET A 141 -9.12 -14.08 -10.12
N GLU A 142 -10.07 -14.44 -9.26
CA GLU A 142 -10.16 -15.81 -8.72
C GLU A 142 -10.33 -16.85 -9.86
N GLY A 143 -9.45 -17.85 -9.87
CA GLY A 143 -9.40 -18.90 -10.89
C GLY A 143 -8.76 -18.48 -12.22
N ALA A 144 -8.17 -17.28 -12.33
CA ALA A 144 -7.43 -16.87 -13.52
C ALA A 144 -6.05 -17.53 -13.61
N GLU A 145 -5.63 -17.85 -14.83
CA GLU A 145 -4.23 -18.16 -15.17
C GLU A 145 -3.42 -16.87 -15.18
N ALA A 146 -2.30 -16.87 -14.47
CA ALA A 146 -1.42 -15.72 -14.28
C ALA A 146 0.04 -16.10 -14.58
N THR A 147 0.77 -15.21 -15.25
CA THR A 147 2.22 -15.30 -15.47
C THR A 147 2.95 -14.42 -14.46
N ILE A 148 3.95 -14.98 -13.76
CA ILE A 148 4.79 -14.21 -12.84
C ILE A 148 5.73 -13.30 -13.62
N VAL A 149 5.61 -11.97 -13.47
CA VAL A 149 6.53 -10.99 -14.11
C VAL A 149 7.54 -10.38 -13.13
N GLY A 150 7.32 -10.52 -11.82
CA GLY A 150 8.28 -10.17 -10.78
C GLY A 150 8.02 -10.94 -9.47
N ALA A 151 9.07 -11.21 -8.69
CA ALA A 151 9.01 -11.93 -7.42
C ALA A 151 10.00 -11.32 -6.42
N PHE A 152 9.51 -10.90 -5.24
CA PHE A 152 10.27 -10.06 -4.32
C PHE A 152 10.04 -10.43 -2.85
N ASP A 153 11.09 -10.36 -2.03
CA ASP A 153 11.01 -10.59 -0.59
C ASP A 153 10.73 -9.26 0.14
N THR A 154 9.62 -9.19 0.90
CA THR A 154 9.26 -7.97 1.67
C THR A 154 8.30 -8.27 2.84
N VAL A 155 7.74 -7.22 3.43
CA VAL A 155 6.53 -7.27 4.25
C VAL A 155 5.37 -6.67 3.46
N ALA A 156 4.35 -7.47 3.21
CA ALA A 156 3.07 -7.06 2.67
C ALA A 156 2.11 -6.70 3.82
N TYR A 157 1.32 -5.65 3.61
CA TYR A 157 0.36 -5.13 4.57
C TYR A 157 -1.05 -5.12 4.01
N GLU A 158 -1.98 -5.63 4.81
CA GLU A 158 -3.41 -5.38 4.64
C GLU A 158 -3.73 -4.06 5.34
N VAL A 159 -4.38 -3.12 4.65
CA VAL A 159 -4.54 -1.74 5.13
C VAL A 159 -5.93 -1.16 4.91
N SER A 160 -6.33 -0.23 5.77
CA SER A 160 -7.63 0.44 5.68
C SER A 160 -7.51 1.96 5.78
N TYR A 161 -7.91 2.68 4.73
CA TYR A 161 -7.60 4.09 4.52
C TYR A 161 -8.79 4.91 3.97
N ASP A 162 -8.78 6.21 4.26
CA ASP A 162 -9.72 7.18 3.70
C ASP A 162 -9.08 7.87 2.47
N PRO A 163 -9.58 7.64 1.23
CA PRO A 163 -8.93 8.15 0.02
C PRO A 163 -8.82 9.68 -0.05
N THR A 164 -7.68 10.18 -0.56
CA THR A 164 -7.37 11.63 -0.60
C THR A 164 -8.27 12.45 -1.53
N ASN A 165 -8.97 11.79 -2.46
CA ASN A 165 -10.00 12.41 -3.31
C ASN A 165 -11.36 12.61 -2.60
N GLY A 166 -11.54 12.08 -1.38
CA GLY A 166 -12.80 12.16 -0.64
C GLY A 166 -13.82 11.08 -1.03
N GLY A 167 -13.38 9.97 -1.62
CA GLY A 167 -14.18 8.78 -1.85
C GLY A 167 -14.64 8.07 -0.56
N PRO A 168 -15.36 6.94 -0.68
CA PRO A 168 -15.64 6.09 0.47
C PRO A 168 -14.34 5.51 1.04
N ARG A 169 -14.31 5.24 2.34
CA ARG A 169 -13.21 4.53 3.00
C ARG A 169 -13.05 3.14 2.41
N GLU A 170 -11.81 2.76 2.08
CA GLU A 170 -11.44 1.39 1.75
C GLU A 170 -10.99 0.68 3.04
N GLU A 171 -11.50 -0.54 3.25
CA GLU A 171 -11.20 -1.37 4.42
C GLU A 171 -10.62 -2.71 3.93
N ASN A 172 -9.62 -3.24 4.63
CA ASN A 172 -8.95 -4.51 4.33
C ASN A 172 -8.36 -4.60 2.91
N HIS A 173 -7.83 -3.47 2.40
CA HIS A 173 -7.18 -3.40 1.09
C HIS A 173 -5.91 -4.26 1.06
N LYS A 174 -5.80 -5.12 0.04
CA LYS A 174 -4.65 -5.99 -0.24
C LYS A 174 -4.04 -5.59 -1.59
N TRP A 175 -2.74 -5.34 -1.71
CA TRP A 175 -1.70 -5.22 -0.67
C TRP A 175 -0.91 -3.94 -0.92
N VAL A 176 -0.37 -3.34 0.14
CA VAL A 176 0.74 -2.38 0.02
C VAL A 176 1.99 -2.97 0.67
N ILE A 177 3.17 -2.75 0.09
CA ILE A 177 4.42 -3.32 0.63
C ILE A 177 5.24 -2.28 1.42
N HIS A 178 6.19 -2.72 2.23
CA HIS A 178 6.97 -1.84 3.11
C HIS A 178 7.67 -0.68 2.38
N GLN A 179 8.09 -0.89 1.13
CA GLN A 179 8.72 0.11 0.27
C GLN A 179 7.74 1.15 -0.30
N GLU A 180 6.43 0.95 -0.15
CA GLU A 180 5.36 1.85 -0.59
C GLU A 180 4.74 2.65 0.57
N ILE A 181 5.42 2.71 1.73
CA ILE A 181 5.00 3.46 2.91
C ILE A 181 5.98 4.59 3.22
N ALA A 182 5.46 5.80 3.43
CA ALA A 182 6.26 7.01 3.63
C ALA A 182 7.09 6.98 4.94
N ASP A 183 8.35 7.41 4.86
CA ASP A 183 9.33 7.38 5.98
C ASP A 183 9.49 5.96 6.60
N ALA A 184 9.20 4.88 5.85
CA ALA A 184 9.48 3.49 6.23
C ALA A 184 10.97 3.26 6.59
N GLY A 185 11.20 2.22 7.40
CA GLY A 185 12.50 1.95 8.02
C GLY A 185 13.07 0.59 7.66
N GLU A 186 13.76 -0.02 8.62
CA GLU A 186 14.21 -1.42 8.58
C GLU A 186 13.33 -2.32 9.49
N GLU A 187 12.39 -1.70 10.24
CA GLU A 187 11.58 -2.34 11.28
C GLU A 187 10.12 -2.32 10.79
N PRO A 188 9.49 -3.49 10.57
CA PRO A 188 8.10 -3.58 10.10
C PRO A 188 7.11 -2.90 11.04
N PHE A 189 6.10 -2.23 10.46
CA PHE A 189 4.94 -1.72 11.20
C PHE A 189 4.12 -2.85 11.84
N GLU A 190 3.48 -2.59 12.99
CA GLU A 190 2.60 -3.53 13.68
C GLU A 190 1.11 -3.22 13.39
N PRO A 191 0.20 -4.22 13.44
CA PRO A 191 -1.24 -3.98 13.32
C PRO A 191 -1.76 -2.94 14.33
N GLY A 192 -2.44 -1.93 13.81
CA GLY A 192 -2.90 -0.75 14.54
C GLY A 192 -1.97 0.47 14.47
N ASP A 193 -0.82 0.40 13.79
CA ASP A 193 -0.04 1.59 13.43
C ASP A 193 -0.76 2.45 12.37
N GLU A 194 -0.67 3.78 12.51
CA GLU A 194 -1.08 4.76 11.50
C GLU A 194 0.12 5.12 10.60
N VAL A 195 -0.02 4.94 9.29
CA VAL A 195 1.01 5.20 8.28
C VAL A 195 0.50 6.15 7.18
N THR A 196 1.39 6.58 6.29
CA THR A 196 1.03 7.32 5.06
C THR A 196 1.50 6.55 3.84
N LEU A 197 0.62 6.34 2.86
CA LEU A 197 0.92 5.55 1.66
C LEU A 197 1.68 6.40 0.62
N GLU A 198 2.74 5.84 0.03
CA GLU A 198 3.33 6.28 -1.24
C GLU A 198 2.87 5.38 -2.42
N ALA A 199 2.16 4.28 -2.14
CA ALA A 199 1.43 3.48 -3.12
C ALA A 199 0.37 4.31 -3.87
N ASN A 200 0.14 3.97 -5.14
CA ASN A 200 -0.77 4.67 -6.05
C ASN A 200 -1.63 3.69 -6.89
N HIS A 201 -1.90 2.48 -6.38
CA HIS A 201 -2.54 1.40 -7.15
C HIS A 201 -4.00 1.72 -7.56
N THR A 202 -4.65 2.66 -6.86
CA THR A 202 -5.98 3.21 -7.17
C THR A 202 -6.01 4.74 -6.98
N GLU A 203 -6.97 5.43 -7.61
CA GLU A 203 -7.09 6.89 -7.50
C GLU A 203 -7.45 7.32 -6.06
N GLY A 204 -6.55 8.08 -5.44
CA GLY A 204 -6.72 8.61 -4.08
C GLY A 204 -5.95 7.85 -3.00
N MET A 205 -5.24 6.78 -3.35
CA MET A 205 -4.35 6.05 -2.43
C MET A 205 -3.09 6.87 -2.06
N GLU A 206 -2.44 7.52 -3.03
CA GLU A 206 -1.19 8.27 -2.79
C GLU A 206 -1.41 9.39 -1.76
N GLY A 207 -0.61 9.39 -0.70
CA GLY A 207 -0.67 10.35 0.40
C GLY A 207 -1.83 10.13 1.38
N ALA A 208 -2.61 9.05 1.25
CA ALA A 208 -3.65 8.70 2.21
C ALA A 208 -3.04 8.29 3.57
N THR A 209 -3.75 8.58 4.67
CA THR A 209 -3.44 8.00 5.98
C THR A 209 -4.15 6.65 6.07
N ALA A 210 -3.38 5.60 6.36
CA ALA A 210 -3.87 4.24 6.45
C ALA A 210 -3.60 3.63 7.84
N THR A 211 -4.48 2.76 8.30
CA THR A 211 -4.21 1.86 9.43
C THR A 211 -3.66 0.54 8.89
N ILE A 212 -2.64 -0.03 9.55
CA ILE A 212 -2.21 -1.41 9.30
C ILE A 212 -3.20 -2.39 9.97
N ASP A 213 -3.80 -3.30 9.22
CA ASP A 213 -4.72 -4.32 9.75
C ASP A 213 -4.04 -5.67 9.98
N ASP A 214 -3.18 -6.09 9.05
CA ASP A 214 -2.31 -7.27 9.17
C ASP A 214 -0.96 -7.04 8.47
N ALA A 215 0.07 -7.78 8.88
CA ALA A 215 1.45 -7.60 8.42
C ALA A 215 2.14 -8.96 8.21
N LYS A 216 2.53 -9.27 6.97
CA LYS A 216 3.07 -10.58 6.58
C LYS A 216 4.41 -10.43 5.87
N SER A 217 5.48 -10.99 6.44
CA SER A 217 6.72 -11.20 5.70
C SER A 217 6.55 -12.42 4.79
N THR A 218 6.69 -12.22 3.48
CA THR A 218 6.34 -13.19 2.43
C THR A 218 7.00 -12.78 1.11
N THR A 219 7.11 -13.71 0.16
CA THR A 219 7.25 -13.34 -1.24
C THR A 219 5.98 -12.59 -1.68
N VAL A 220 6.17 -11.47 -2.38
CA VAL A 220 5.13 -10.81 -3.18
C VAL A 220 5.45 -10.95 -4.66
N TYR A 221 4.41 -11.06 -5.47
CA TYR A 221 4.50 -11.22 -6.91
C TYR A 221 3.81 -10.07 -7.64
N VAL A 222 4.39 -9.70 -8.77
CA VAL A 222 3.74 -8.90 -9.81
C VAL A 222 3.36 -9.86 -10.92
N ILE A 223 2.12 -9.78 -11.40
CA ILE A 223 1.55 -10.75 -12.35
C ILE A 223 0.90 -10.09 -13.57
N ASP A 224 0.97 -10.79 -14.70
CA ASP A 224 0.08 -10.58 -15.84
C ASP A 224 -1.01 -11.66 -15.79
N TYR A 225 -2.30 -11.31 -15.98
CA TYR A 225 -3.37 -12.31 -15.95
C TYR A 225 -4.53 -12.00 -16.92
N GLN A 226 -5.23 -13.05 -17.36
CA GLN A 226 -6.45 -12.93 -18.16
C GLN A 226 -7.67 -13.09 -17.23
N PRO A 227 -8.50 -12.05 -17.02
CA PRO A 227 -9.67 -12.14 -16.14
C PRO A 227 -10.64 -13.26 -16.52
N THR A 228 -11.14 -14.01 -15.55
CA THR A 228 -12.09 -15.12 -15.76
C THR A 228 -13.47 -14.67 -16.25
N THR A 229 -13.81 -13.39 -16.02
CA THR A 229 -14.95 -12.67 -16.62
C THR A 229 -14.78 -12.39 -18.11
N GLY A 230 -13.57 -12.58 -18.65
CA GLY A 230 -13.16 -12.08 -19.96
C GLY A 230 -12.83 -10.59 -19.95
N GLY A 231 -12.32 -10.10 -21.08
CA GLY A 231 -11.80 -8.74 -21.24
C GLY A 231 -10.42 -8.76 -21.89
N GLU A 232 -9.72 -7.63 -21.84
CA GLU A 232 -8.30 -7.57 -22.18
C GLU A 232 -7.44 -8.18 -21.06
N GLU A 233 -6.18 -8.46 -21.34
CA GLU A 233 -5.22 -9.03 -20.39
C GLU A 233 -4.70 -7.92 -19.47
N VAL A 234 -4.83 -8.09 -18.15
CA VAL A 234 -4.37 -7.11 -17.15
C VAL A 234 -2.87 -7.27 -16.94
N LYS A 235 -2.13 -6.15 -16.96
CA LYS A 235 -0.66 -6.14 -16.97
C LYS A 235 -0.04 -5.55 -15.71
N ASN A 236 1.07 -6.14 -15.28
CA ASN A 236 1.86 -5.72 -14.11
C ASN A 236 1.03 -5.57 -12.81
N HIS A 237 0.01 -6.38 -12.60
CA HIS A 237 -0.87 -6.27 -11.43
C HIS A 237 -0.08 -6.48 -10.14
N LYS A 238 -0.23 -5.52 -9.21
CA LYS A 238 0.34 -5.45 -7.88
C LYS A 238 -0.77 -5.62 -6.83
N TRP A 239 -0.64 -6.47 -5.82
CA TRP A 239 0.36 -7.52 -5.61
C TRP A 239 -0.39 -8.80 -5.21
N VAL A 240 0.20 -9.98 -5.40
CA VAL A 240 -0.31 -11.24 -4.83
C VAL A 240 0.77 -11.95 -4.02
N THR A 241 0.39 -12.73 -3.02
CA THR A 241 1.33 -13.45 -2.13
C THR A 241 1.42 -14.95 -2.45
N ASP A 242 2.43 -15.64 -1.89
CA ASP A 242 2.58 -17.11 -2.01
C ASP A 242 1.30 -17.90 -1.65
N SER A 243 0.50 -17.39 -0.71
CA SER A 243 -0.74 -18.02 -0.25
C SER A 243 -1.96 -17.79 -1.14
N GLU A 244 -1.86 -16.91 -2.14
CA GLU A 244 -2.96 -16.49 -3.02
C GLU A 244 -2.78 -17.04 -4.46
N LEU A 245 -1.75 -17.88 -4.65
CA LEU A 245 -1.40 -18.57 -5.89
C LEU A 245 -1.28 -20.08 -5.67
N SER A 246 -1.70 -20.89 -6.65
CA SER A 246 -1.40 -22.32 -6.73
C SER A 246 -0.74 -22.71 -8.05
N ALA A 247 0.25 -23.60 -8.01
CA ALA A 247 0.75 -24.30 -9.19
C ALA A 247 -0.36 -25.12 -9.89
N GLU A 248 -0.22 -25.29 -11.21
CA GLU A 248 -1.07 -26.14 -12.07
C GLU A 248 -0.85 -27.66 -11.89
#